data_AF-A0A923I9Z4-F1
#
_entry.id   AF-A0A923I9Z4-F1
#
_cell.length_a   1.000
_cell.length_b   1.000
_cell.length_c   1.000
_cell.angle_alpha   90.00
_cell.angle_beta   90.00
_cell.angle_gamma   90.00
#
_symmetry.space_group_name_H-M   'P 1'
#
loop_
_entity.id
_entity.type
_entity.pdbx_description
1 polymer ?
#
loop_
_entity_poly.entity_id
_entity_poly.type
_entity_poly.pdbx_seq_one_letter_code
_entity_poly.pdbx_strand_id
1 'polypeptide(L)'
;MGNLQQPNANDATQTSNRSRSVVPCSGLCTRCMDTCRGNCEVFKSSFRGREVIYPGPFGEMTAGGDKDYPIDYSHLNIQGYALGAKGLAEGVEGNPDNTLFPMVDTETSFGVTNRIKMRVPIFTGALGSTEIARKHWDSFAIGAAISGVSIVCGENVCGIDPGLERDSSGKVTHAPDMKRRVEAYRRYREDGYGDILVQMNVEDTRLGVAEYCVEKLGVETMELKWGQGAKCIGGEIKVDSLDRALELQSRGYLVTPDPSDPAVQAAFRATAIKQFERHSRLGFVDEEGFYAEVQRLRDLGAKRVTLKTGAYPMRELAMAIKWASNAKIDLLTID
;
A
#
# COMPACT_ATOMS: atom_id res chain seq x y z
N MET A 1 -8.24 -17.15 19.01
CA MET A 1 -9.04 -15.95 18.68
C MET A 1 -9.98 -16.35 17.56
N GLY A 2 -11.28 -16.05 17.68
CA GLY A 2 -12.24 -16.32 16.59
C GLY A 2 -11.89 -15.50 15.34
N ASN A 3 -12.37 -15.93 14.17
CA ASN A 3 -12.31 -15.10 12.97
C ASN A 3 -13.15 -13.84 13.23
N LEU A 4 -12.51 -12.68 13.23
CA LEU A 4 -13.17 -11.38 13.41
C LEU A 4 -13.80 -10.87 12.12
N GLN A 5 -13.54 -11.52 10.98
CA GLN A 5 -14.27 -11.21 9.75
C GLN A 5 -15.72 -11.68 9.87
N GLN A 6 -16.61 -11.03 9.12
CA GLN A 6 -17.92 -11.59 8.78
C GLN A 6 -17.83 -12.22 7.38
N PRO A 7 -17.47 -13.51 7.26
CA PRO A 7 -17.23 -14.10 5.94
C PRO A 7 -18.54 -14.29 5.18
N ASN A 8 -18.46 -14.62 3.90
CA ASN A 8 -19.55 -15.13 3.07
C ASN A 8 -20.65 -14.14 2.65
N ALA A 9 -20.61 -12.89 3.10
CA ALA A 9 -21.50 -11.84 2.63
C ALA A 9 -20.83 -10.48 2.77
N ASN A 10 -20.38 -9.89 1.66
CA ASN A 10 -19.72 -8.60 1.67
C ASN A 10 -20.05 -7.78 0.41
N ASP A 11 -20.14 -6.47 0.58
CA ASP A 11 -20.41 -5.51 -0.51
C ASP A 11 -19.28 -5.54 -1.57
N ALA A 12 -18.02 -5.60 -1.13
CA ALA A 12 -16.85 -5.66 -1.99
C ALA A 12 -16.82 -6.93 -2.85
N THR A 13 -17.49 -8.03 -2.46
CA THR A 13 -17.62 -9.24 -3.28
C THR A 13 -18.99 -9.33 -3.98
N GLN A 14 -19.86 -8.36 -3.77
CA GLN A 14 -21.27 -8.33 -4.22
C GLN A 14 -22.00 -9.62 -3.84
N THR A 15 -21.80 -10.06 -2.59
CA THR A 15 -22.38 -11.30 -2.05
C THR A 15 -23.29 -11.03 -0.87
N SER A 16 -24.27 -11.91 -0.68
CA SER A 16 -25.19 -11.82 0.45
C SER A 16 -25.65 -13.21 0.90
N ASN A 17 -25.79 -13.35 2.23
CA ASN A 17 -26.37 -14.53 2.83
C ASN A 17 -27.89 -14.56 2.62
N ARG A 18 -28.44 -15.74 2.30
CA ARG A 18 -29.90 -15.96 2.24
C ARG A 18 -30.56 -15.83 3.61
N SER A 19 -29.89 -16.33 4.65
CA SER A 19 -30.38 -16.36 6.02
C SER A 19 -29.91 -15.13 6.79
N ARG A 20 -30.75 -14.62 7.69
CA ARG A 20 -30.31 -13.66 8.72
C ARG A 20 -29.50 -14.33 9.83
N SER A 21 -29.80 -15.60 10.11
CA SER A 21 -29.05 -16.41 11.07
C SER A 21 -27.83 -17.01 10.36
N VAL A 22 -26.65 -16.53 10.72
CA VAL A 22 -25.35 -16.98 10.20
C VAL A 22 -24.47 -17.46 11.36
N VAL A 23 -23.61 -18.43 11.07
CA VAL A 23 -22.61 -18.94 12.02
C VAL A 23 -21.51 -17.89 12.15
N PRO A 24 -21.24 -17.32 13.34
CA PRO A 24 -20.30 -16.20 13.45
C PRO A 24 -18.89 -16.48 12.93
N CYS A 25 -18.36 -17.68 13.14
CA CYS A 25 -16.98 -18.01 12.76
C CYS A 25 -16.78 -18.25 11.26
N SER A 26 -17.82 -18.69 10.55
CA SER A 26 -17.73 -19.02 9.12
C SER A 26 -18.57 -18.09 8.25
N GLY A 27 -19.51 -17.33 8.79
CA GLY A 27 -20.46 -16.52 8.03
C GLY A 27 -21.49 -17.32 7.23
N LEU A 28 -21.48 -18.66 7.30
CA LEU A 28 -22.46 -19.48 6.60
C LEU A 28 -23.84 -19.38 7.25
N CYS A 29 -24.89 -19.44 6.43
CA CYS A 29 -26.25 -19.60 6.92
C CYS A 29 -26.37 -20.83 7.85
N THR A 30 -27.02 -20.69 9.01
CA THR A 30 -27.26 -21.83 9.93
C THR A 30 -28.02 -22.98 9.27
N ARG A 31 -28.78 -22.66 8.22
CA ARG A 31 -29.44 -23.63 7.33
C ARG A 31 -29.05 -23.38 5.88
N CYS A 32 -28.22 -24.27 5.34
CA CYS A 32 -27.92 -24.39 3.92
C CYS A 32 -28.92 -25.34 3.26
N MET A 33 -29.47 -24.97 2.10
CA MET A 33 -30.45 -25.77 1.36
C MET A 33 -29.88 -26.12 -0.01
N ASP A 34 -30.18 -27.32 -0.50
CA ASP A 34 -29.89 -27.75 -1.88
C ASP A 34 -30.60 -26.86 -2.92
N THR A 35 -31.77 -26.36 -2.58
CA THR A 35 -32.59 -25.43 -3.37
C THR A 35 -32.21 -23.95 -3.15
N CYS A 36 -31.10 -23.68 -2.47
CA CYS A 36 -30.64 -22.31 -2.22
C CYS A 36 -30.26 -21.62 -3.53
N ARG A 37 -31.00 -20.58 -3.91
CA ARG A 37 -30.66 -19.67 -5.01
C ARG A 37 -29.63 -18.62 -4.57
N GLY A 38 -28.63 -19.07 -3.79
CA GLY A 38 -27.77 -18.22 -2.98
C GLY A 38 -27.00 -17.15 -3.77
N ASN A 39 -26.43 -16.21 -3.04
CA ASN A 39 -25.41 -15.29 -3.54
C ASN A 39 -24.30 -15.10 -2.49
N CYS A 40 -24.11 -16.05 -1.57
CA CYS A 40 -23.01 -16.00 -0.61
C CYS A 40 -21.69 -16.39 -1.29
N GLU A 41 -20.55 -16.07 -0.68
CA GLU A 41 -19.23 -16.34 -1.28
C GLU A 41 -19.00 -17.83 -1.56
N VAL A 42 -19.43 -18.74 -0.67
CA VAL A 42 -19.39 -20.20 -0.95
C VAL A 42 -20.19 -20.59 -2.18
N PHE A 43 -21.43 -20.08 -2.33
CA PHE A 43 -22.24 -20.38 -3.50
C PHE A 43 -21.61 -19.79 -4.77
N LYS A 44 -21.14 -18.54 -4.73
CA LYS A 44 -20.55 -17.88 -5.90
C LYS A 44 -19.24 -18.56 -6.31
N SER A 45 -18.41 -18.97 -5.34
CA SER A 45 -17.12 -19.63 -5.59
C SER A 45 -17.25 -21.04 -6.17
N SER A 46 -18.34 -21.78 -5.92
CA SER A 46 -18.52 -23.12 -6.51
C SER A 46 -18.67 -23.08 -8.03
N PHE A 47 -19.19 -21.99 -8.59
CA PHE A 47 -19.35 -21.82 -10.04
C PHE A 47 -18.31 -20.86 -10.66
N ARG A 48 -17.84 -19.87 -9.91
CA ARG A 48 -16.95 -18.79 -10.41
C ARG A 48 -15.50 -18.96 -9.97
N GLY A 49 -15.24 -19.84 -9.00
CA GLY A 49 -13.90 -20.18 -8.52
C GLY A 49 -13.10 -18.94 -8.12
N ARG A 50 -11.90 -18.81 -8.71
CA ARG A 50 -10.93 -17.75 -8.40
C ARG A 50 -11.41 -16.33 -8.70
N GLU A 51 -12.43 -16.17 -9.55
CA GLU A 51 -12.99 -14.84 -9.84
C GLU A 51 -13.49 -14.12 -8.58
N VAL A 52 -13.97 -14.87 -7.59
CA VAL A 52 -14.56 -14.35 -6.34
C VAL A 52 -13.50 -13.87 -5.34
N ILE A 53 -12.21 -14.17 -5.57
CA ILE A 53 -11.11 -13.74 -4.68
C ILE A 53 -10.92 -12.22 -4.72
N TYR A 54 -11.23 -11.58 -5.84
CA TYR A 54 -11.01 -10.15 -6.02
C TYR A 54 -12.26 -9.32 -5.68
N PRO A 55 -12.09 -8.20 -4.96
CA PRO A 55 -13.14 -7.19 -4.83
C PRO A 55 -13.61 -6.66 -6.19
N GLY A 56 -14.90 -6.32 -6.28
CA GLY A 56 -15.56 -5.84 -7.49
C GLY A 56 -16.49 -4.66 -7.21
N PRO A 57 -16.57 -3.65 -8.11
CA PRO A 57 -15.97 -3.61 -9.45
C PRO A 57 -14.46 -3.28 -9.45
N PHE A 58 -13.62 -4.20 -9.93
CA PHE A 58 -12.17 -4.07 -9.88
C PHE A 58 -11.69 -2.85 -10.70
N GLY A 59 -10.76 -2.07 -10.15
CA GLY A 59 -10.19 -0.90 -10.81
C GLY A 59 -11.00 0.39 -10.65
N GLU A 60 -12.27 0.29 -10.25
CA GLU A 60 -13.16 1.44 -10.01
C GLU A 60 -13.44 1.68 -8.52
N MET A 61 -12.99 0.78 -7.65
CA MET A 61 -13.20 0.86 -6.20
C MET A 61 -11.90 0.69 -5.41
N THR A 62 -11.96 1.03 -4.12
CA THR A 62 -11.01 0.59 -3.08
C THR A 62 -11.78 -0.20 -2.03
N ALA A 63 -11.26 -1.35 -1.61
CA ALA A 63 -11.89 -2.20 -0.60
C ALA A 63 -11.21 -2.01 0.77
N GLY A 64 -12.02 -1.82 1.81
CA GLY A 64 -11.56 -1.78 3.21
C GLY A 64 -11.62 -3.15 3.88
N GLY A 65 -11.14 -3.24 5.12
CA GLY A 65 -11.28 -4.44 5.93
C GLY A 65 -12.68 -4.55 6.52
N ASP A 66 -13.33 -5.70 6.34
CA ASP A 66 -14.61 -6.04 6.97
C ASP A 66 -14.39 -6.99 8.15
N LYS A 67 -13.86 -6.42 9.24
CA LYS A 67 -13.61 -7.13 10.49
C LYS A 67 -14.32 -6.40 11.62
N ASP A 68 -15.02 -7.15 12.45
CA ASP A 68 -15.55 -6.70 13.73
C ASP A 68 -14.41 -6.74 14.77
N TYR A 69 -13.64 -5.65 14.84
CA TYR A 69 -12.52 -5.56 15.76
C TYR A 69 -13.03 -5.42 17.20
N PRO A 70 -12.55 -6.23 18.16
CA PRO A 70 -13.00 -6.17 19.55
C PRO A 70 -12.57 -4.90 20.28
N ILE A 71 -11.73 -4.08 19.64
CA ILE A 71 -11.23 -2.80 20.14
C ILE A 71 -11.32 -1.81 18.98
N ASP A 72 -11.87 -0.65 19.25
CA ASP A 72 -11.97 0.48 18.33
C ASP A 72 -11.68 1.79 19.09
N TYR A 73 -11.72 2.92 18.38
CA TYR A 73 -11.47 4.23 18.99
C TYR A 73 -12.53 4.66 20.01
N SER A 74 -13.72 4.04 20.05
CA SER A 74 -14.74 4.34 21.08
C SER A 74 -14.35 3.85 22.48
N HIS A 75 -13.40 2.91 22.55
CA HIS A 75 -12.82 2.45 23.81
C HIS A 75 -11.78 3.42 24.39
N LEU A 76 -11.40 4.46 23.64
CA LEU A 76 -10.44 5.47 24.05
C LEU A 76 -11.15 6.77 24.38
N ASN A 77 -10.85 7.35 25.55
CA ASN A 77 -11.29 8.69 25.92
C ASN A 77 -10.08 9.57 26.25
N ILE A 78 -9.91 10.66 25.50
CA ILE A 78 -8.83 11.63 25.71
C ILE A 78 -9.26 12.58 26.83
N GLN A 79 -8.67 12.41 28.01
CA GLN A 79 -8.94 13.28 29.15
C GLN A 79 -8.21 14.62 28.99
N GLY A 80 -8.95 15.71 29.06
CA GLY A 80 -8.38 17.06 29.15
C GLY A 80 -7.79 17.33 30.54
N TYR A 81 -6.87 18.28 30.62
CA TYR A 81 -6.31 18.75 31.89
C TYR A 81 -6.96 20.08 32.28
N ALA A 82 -7.43 20.19 33.52
CA ALA A 82 -8.00 21.43 34.06
C ALA A 82 -6.97 22.35 34.73
N LEU A 83 -5.73 21.87 34.92
CA LEU A 83 -4.65 22.59 35.59
C LEU A 83 -3.40 22.63 34.72
N GLY A 84 -2.88 23.84 34.52
CA GLY A 84 -1.65 24.11 33.76
C GLY A 84 -1.81 23.98 32.25
N ALA A 85 -0.75 24.36 31.55
CA ALA A 85 -0.63 24.21 30.10
C ALA A 85 0.78 23.68 29.76
N LYS A 86 0.87 22.83 28.75
CA LYS A 86 2.14 22.36 28.19
C LYS A 86 2.23 22.80 26.73
N GLY A 87 3.44 23.03 26.24
CA GLY A 87 3.68 23.50 24.87
C GLY A 87 3.71 25.01 24.69
N LEU A 88 3.65 25.79 25.78
CA LEU A 88 3.93 27.22 25.75
C LEU A 88 5.44 27.47 25.71
N ALA A 89 5.83 28.68 25.30
CA ALA A 89 7.22 29.12 25.33
C ALA A 89 7.81 29.04 26.75
N GLU A 90 9.13 28.84 26.83
CA GLU A 90 9.84 28.69 28.11
C GLU A 90 9.58 29.91 29.02
N GLY A 91 9.20 29.64 30.28
CA GLY A 91 8.89 30.67 31.27
C GLY A 91 7.50 31.31 31.14
N VAL A 92 6.68 30.92 30.16
CA VAL A 92 5.32 31.44 30.00
C VAL A 92 4.31 30.58 30.75
N GLU A 93 3.60 31.17 31.70
CA GLU A 93 2.48 30.53 32.39
C GLU A 93 1.21 30.53 31.52
N GLY A 94 0.49 29.41 31.54
CA GLY A 94 -0.75 29.26 30.80
C GLY A 94 -1.92 30.00 31.44
N ASN A 95 -2.66 30.73 30.62
CA ASN A 95 -3.86 31.47 30.98
C ASN A 95 -4.88 31.47 29.81
N PRO A 96 -6.15 31.85 30.05
CA PRO A 96 -7.19 31.79 29.02
C PRO A 96 -6.91 32.58 27.74
N ASP A 97 -6.04 33.59 27.78
CA ASP A 97 -5.70 34.42 26.62
C ASP A 97 -4.54 33.84 25.79
N ASN A 98 -3.72 32.95 26.37
CA ASN A 98 -2.57 32.32 25.69
C ASN A 98 -2.69 30.79 25.50
N THR A 99 -3.86 30.19 25.81
CA THR A 99 -4.16 28.77 25.55
C THR A 99 -5.41 28.59 24.68
N LEU A 100 -5.43 29.22 23.51
CA LEU A 100 -6.55 29.17 22.57
C LEU A 100 -6.35 28.05 21.53
N PHE A 101 -7.44 27.43 21.10
CA PHE A 101 -7.41 26.38 20.07
C PHE A 101 -6.73 26.80 18.74
N PRO A 102 -6.77 28.07 18.27
CA PRO A 102 -6.06 28.47 17.05
C PRO A 102 -4.54 28.52 17.20
N MET A 103 -4.01 28.48 18.44
CA MET A 103 -2.58 28.51 18.72
C MET A 103 -1.98 27.10 18.86
N VAL A 104 -2.78 26.05 18.67
CA VAL A 104 -2.29 24.67 18.73
C VAL A 104 -1.35 24.43 17.53
N ASP A 105 -0.09 24.13 17.84
CA ASP A 105 0.86 23.64 16.85
C ASP A 105 0.62 22.14 16.61
N THR A 106 0.44 21.79 15.34
CA THR A 106 0.25 20.40 14.89
C THR A 106 1.43 19.89 14.08
N GLU A 107 2.49 20.72 13.93
CA GLU A 107 3.70 20.34 13.24
C GLU A 107 4.37 19.15 13.91
N THR A 108 4.90 18.27 13.06
CA THR A 108 5.70 17.13 13.49
C THR A 108 6.86 16.92 12.51
N SER A 109 7.70 15.93 12.77
CA SER A 109 8.75 15.52 11.84
C SER A 109 9.08 14.04 11.98
N PHE A 110 9.58 13.43 10.91
CA PHE A 110 10.16 12.10 10.95
C PHE A 110 11.56 12.10 10.31
N GLY A 111 12.33 11.04 10.55
CA GLY A 111 13.71 10.90 10.13
C GLY A 111 14.72 10.92 11.29
N VAL A 112 15.86 10.28 11.07
CA VAL A 112 16.94 10.19 12.06
C VAL A 112 17.92 11.33 11.84
N THR A 113 18.61 11.34 10.70
CA THR A 113 19.62 12.35 10.36
C THR A 113 19.04 13.47 9.50
N ASN A 114 18.31 13.10 8.44
CA ASN A 114 17.72 14.05 7.49
C ASN A 114 16.22 14.20 7.77
N ARG A 115 15.87 14.90 8.86
CA ARG A 115 14.47 15.10 9.26
C ARG A 115 13.69 15.92 8.23
N ILE A 116 12.43 15.57 8.04
CA ILE A 116 11.48 16.35 7.25
C ILE A 116 10.28 16.72 8.13
N LYS A 117 9.84 17.97 8.06
CA LYS A 117 8.68 18.43 8.81
C LYS A 117 7.38 18.03 8.12
N MET A 118 6.30 17.98 8.86
CA MET A 118 4.94 17.85 8.35
C MET A 118 4.05 18.81 9.12
N ARG A 119 3.07 19.43 8.45
CA ARG A 119 2.14 20.36 9.11
C ARG A 119 1.17 19.66 10.05
N VAL A 120 0.84 18.39 9.75
CA VAL A 120 0.01 17.52 10.57
C VAL A 120 0.54 16.07 10.52
N PRO A 121 0.34 15.25 11.56
CA PRO A 121 0.88 13.89 11.64
C PRO A 121 0.06 12.87 10.82
N ILE A 122 -0.15 13.14 9.53
CA ILE A 122 -0.99 12.31 8.64
C ILE A 122 -0.19 11.97 7.38
N PHE A 123 -0.22 10.71 6.97
CA PHE A 123 0.29 10.26 5.67
C PHE A 123 -0.88 9.87 4.77
N THR A 124 -0.68 9.93 3.46
CA THR A 124 -1.53 9.16 2.56
C THR A 124 -1.26 7.67 2.74
N GLY A 125 -2.23 6.82 2.41
CA GLY A 125 -1.93 5.41 2.15
C GLY A 125 -0.94 5.27 0.97
N ALA A 126 -0.31 4.10 0.86
CA ALA A 126 0.58 3.79 -0.26
C ALA A 126 -0.22 3.45 -1.53
N LEU A 127 -0.17 4.33 -2.52
CA LEU A 127 -0.96 4.23 -3.75
C LEU A 127 -0.07 3.73 -4.90
N GLY A 128 -0.11 2.43 -5.16
CA GLY A 128 0.78 1.76 -6.12
C GLY A 128 0.26 1.72 -7.56
N SER A 129 0.46 0.57 -8.20
CA SER A 129 0.20 0.30 -9.62
C SER A 129 -1.27 0.11 -10.02
N THR A 130 -2.25 0.34 -9.14
CA THR A 130 -3.66 0.13 -9.50
C THR A 130 -4.18 1.27 -10.37
N GLU A 131 -5.15 0.98 -11.23
CA GLU A 131 -5.71 1.98 -12.13
C GLU A 131 -6.42 3.12 -11.36
N ILE A 132 -7.14 2.80 -10.28
CA ILE A 132 -7.76 3.80 -9.41
C ILE A 132 -6.72 4.75 -8.79
N ALA A 133 -5.56 4.22 -8.36
CA ALA A 133 -4.47 5.01 -7.82
C ALA A 133 -3.85 5.92 -8.89
N ARG A 134 -3.63 5.40 -10.11
CA ARG A 134 -3.09 6.16 -11.24
C ARG A 134 -4.02 7.31 -11.64
N LYS A 135 -5.33 7.02 -11.78
CA LYS A 135 -6.38 7.96 -12.21
C LYS A 135 -6.55 9.13 -11.23
N HIS A 136 -6.51 8.85 -9.93
CA HIS A 136 -6.73 9.86 -8.88
C HIS A 136 -5.45 10.43 -8.28
N TRP A 137 -4.27 10.03 -8.77
CA TRP A 137 -2.97 10.41 -8.21
C TRP A 137 -2.83 11.93 -8.02
N ASP A 138 -3.19 12.73 -9.04
CA ASP A 138 -2.99 14.18 -8.98
C ASP A 138 -3.80 14.82 -7.85
N SER A 139 -5.01 14.34 -7.58
CA SER A 139 -5.82 14.81 -6.46
C SER A 139 -5.15 14.52 -5.11
N PHE A 140 -4.60 13.31 -4.93
CA PHE A 140 -3.89 12.94 -3.71
C PHE A 140 -2.57 13.69 -3.57
N ALA A 141 -1.78 13.79 -4.65
CA ALA A 141 -0.48 14.44 -4.65
C ALA A 141 -0.59 15.94 -4.38
N ILE A 142 -1.51 16.63 -5.05
CA ILE A 142 -1.74 18.06 -4.85
C ILE A 142 -2.27 18.30 -3.44
N GLY A 143 -3.28 17.52 -3.00
CA GLY A 143 -3.83 17.63 -1.65
C GLY A 143 -2.79 17.42 -0.54
N ALA A 144 -1.98 16.36 -0.66
CA ALA A 144 -0.91 16.09 0.28
C ALA A 144 0.14 17.22 0.32
N ALA A 145 0.54 17.70 -0.85
CA ALA A 145 1.56 18.75 -0.98
C ALA A 145 1.11 20.07 -0.35
N ILE A 146 -0.10 20.55 -0.66
CA ILE A 146 -0.61 21.81 -0.10
C ILE A 146 -0.94 21.71 1.39
N SER A 147 -1.28 20.51 1.88
CA SER A 147 -1.47 20.25 3.31
C SER A 147 -0.15 20.08 4.07
N GLY A 148 1.00 20.12 3.38
CA GLY A 148 2.31 19.96 4.02
C GLY A 148 2.51 18.58 4.64
N VAL A 149 1.94 17.53 4.04
CA VAL A 149 2.09 16.14 4.46
C VAL A 149 2.84 15.32 3.42
N SER A 150 3.38 14.18 3.85
CA SER A 150 4.09 13.26 2.97
C SER A 150 3.12 12.35 2.22
N ILE A 151 3.48 12.01 0.97
CA ILE A 151 2.73 11.08 0.12
C ILE A 151 3.56 9.83 -0.17
N VAL A 152 2.90 8.67 -0.22
CA VAL A 152 3.56 7.40 -0.50
C VAL A 152 3.17 6.88 -1.89
N CYS A 153 4.11 6.88 -2.81
CA CYS A 153 4.00 6.18 -4.10
C CYS A 153 4.26 4.70 -3.87
N GLY A 154 3.23 3.88 -4.06
CA GLY A 154 3.32 2.44 -3.83
C GLY A 154 4.14 1.70 -4.89
N GLU A 155 4.24 0.40 -4.71
CA GLU A 155 5.05 -0.52 -5.54
C GLU A 155 4.59 -0.67 -7.00
N ASN A 156 5.49 -1.21 -7.83
CA ASN A 156 5.26 -1.65 -9.22
C ASN A 156 4.87 -0.56 -10.22
N VAL A 157 4.89 0.73 -9.86
CA VAL A 157 4.47 1.83 -10.75
C VAL A 157 5.32 1.86 -12.03
N CYS A 158 6.65 1.74 -11.94
CA CYS A 158 7.51 1.71 -13.12
C CYS A 158 7.25 0.47 -13.99
N GLY A 159 7.17 -0.71 -13.37
CA GLY A 159 7.07 -1.96 -14.12
C GLY A 159 5.75 -2.15 -14.86
N ILE A 160 4.67 -1.49 -14.40
CA ILE A 160 3.39 -1.43 -15.12
C ILE A 160 3.26 -0.22 -16.04
N ASP A 161 4.28 0.60 -16.20
CA ASP A 161 4.19 1.76 -17.08
C ASP A 161 4.24 1.29 -18.56
N PRO A 162 3.23 1.59 -19.39
CA PRO A 162 3.29 1.29 -20.82
C PRO A 162 4.47 1.98 -21.52
N GLY A 163 4.89 3.15 -21.04
CA GLY A 163 6.03 3.90 -21.56
C GLY A 163 7.37 3.58 -20.89
N LEU A 164 7.47 2.43 -20.19
CA LEU A 164 8.72 2.00 -19.55
C LEU A 164 9.81 1.73 -20.60
N GLU A 165 10.94 2.38 -20.45
CA GLU A 165 12.17 2.09 -21.19
C GLU A 165 13.22 1.46 -20.26
N ARG A 166 13.98 0.50 -20.79
CA ARG A 166 14.99 -0.25 -20.05
C ARG A 166 16.32 -0.26 -20.79
N ASP A 167 17.41 -0.29 -20.02
CA ASP A 167 18.73 -0.52 -20.58
C ASP A 167 18.95 -2.00 -20.99
N SER A 168 20.12 -2.31 -21.52
CA SER A 168 20.51 -3.67 -21.92
C SER A 168 20.59 -4.66 -20.76
N SER A 169 20.69 -4.18 -19.52
CA SER A 169 20.65 -5.00 -18.29
C SER A 169 19.23 -5.17 -17.72
N GLY A 170 18.22 -4.59 -18.39
CA GLY A 170 16.83 -4.66 -17.99
C GLY A 170 16.43 -3.66 -16.89
N LYS A 171 17.27 -2.65 -16.61
CA LYS A 171 17.03 -1.64 -15.57
C LYS A 171 16.29 -0.43 -16.11
N VAL A 172 15.45 0.18 -15.27
CA VAL A 172 14.63 1.36 -15.64
C VAL A 172 15.53 2.52 -16.04
N THR A 173 15.29 3.08 -17.23
CA THR A 173 15.93 4.31 -17.71
C THR A 173 14.93 5.45 -17.87
N HIS A 174 13.69 5.10 -18.20
CA HIS A 174 12.58 6.04 -18.31
C HIS A 174 11.26 5.39 -17.87
N ALA A 175 10.50 6.09 -17.02
CA ALA A 175 9.15 5.70 -16.61
C ALA A 175 8.26 6.96 -16.48
N PRO A 176 7.48 7.30 -17.53
CA PRO A 176 6.62 8.48 -17.56
C PRO A 176 5.66 8.63 -16.37
N ASP A 177 4.99 7.56 -15.93
CA ASP A 177 4.02 7.61 -14.83
C ASP A 177 4.73 7.92 -13.52
N MET A 178 5.86 7.27 -13.23
CA MET A 178 6.64 7.56 -12.01
C MET A 178 7.14 9.02 -12.01
N LYS A 179 7.67 9.49 -13.15
CA LYS A 179 8.11 10.89 -13.30
C LYS A 179 6.95 11.86 -13.05
N ARG A 180 5.80 11.64 -13.69
CA ARG A 180 4.58 12.44 -13.50
C ARG A 180 4.17 12.46 -12.03
N ARG A 181 4.22 11.32 -11.34
CA ARG A 181 3.82 11.21 -9.93
C ARG A 181 4.71 12.05 -9.01
N VAL A 182 6.03 11.98 -9.20
CA VAL A 182 7.02 12.77 -8.44
C VAL A 182 6.85 14.26 -8.72
N GLU A 183 6.72 14.65 -10.00
CA GLU A 183 6.58 16.05 -10.40
C GLU A 183 5.26 16.67 -9.91
N ALA A 184 4.16 15.92 -9.93
CA ALA A 184 2.86 16.40 -9.47
C ALA A 184 2.88 16.79 -7.98
N TYR A 185 3.50 15.98 -7.11
CA TYR A 185 3.65 16.31 -5.70
C TYR A 185 4.57 17.53 -5.51
N ARG A 186 5.77 17.49 -6.11
CA ARG A 186 6.78 18.54 -5.90
C ARG A 186 6.36 19.91 -6.39
N ARG A 187 5.57 19.99 -7.47
CA ARG A 187 5.09 21.25 -8.03
C ARG A 187 4.35 22.11 -7.00
N TYR A 188 3.63 21.49 -6.08
CA TYR A 188 2.78 22.18 -5.09
C TYR A 188 3.32 22.09 -3.66
N ARG A 189 4.45 21.39 -3.48
CA ARG A 189 5.04 21.20 -2.16
C ARG A 189 5.75 22.48 -1.72
N GLU A 190 5.53 22.87 -0.48
CA GLU A 190 6.34 23.87 0.19
C GLU A 190 7.67 23.27 0.65
N ASP A 191 8.78 23.97 0.39
CA ASP A 191 10.10 23.48 0.79
C ASP A 191 10.21 23.32 2.30
N GLY A 192 10.70 22.15 2.73
CA GLY A 192 10.84 21.78 4.14
C GLY A 192 9.64 21.04 4.74
N TYR A 193 8.50 20.96 4.04
CA TYR A 193 7.31 20.23 4.51
C TYR A 193 6.93 19.08 3.59
N GLY A 194 6.81 17.89 4.19
CA GLY A 194 6.46 16.65 3.53
C GLY A 194 7.52 16.14 2.55
N ASP A 195 7.45 14.86 2.23
CA ASP A 195 8.21 14.29 1.13
C ASP A 195 7.40 13.26 0.34
N ILE A 196 7.88 12.93 -0.86
CA ILE A 196 7.39 11.77 -1.59
C ILE A 196 8.25 10.55 -1.26
N LEU A 197 7.60 9.51 -0.75
CA LEU A 197 8.20 8.22 -0.48
C LEU A 197 7.93 7.31 -1.69
N VAL A 198 8.95 6.62 -2.19
CA VAL A 198 8.78 5.60 -3.23
C VAL A 198 9.00 4.22 -2.63
N GLN A 199 7.94 3.40 -2.64
CA GLN A 199 8.00 2.02 -2.18
C GLN A 199 8.68 1.10 -3.18
N MET A 200 9.42 0.14 -2.65
CA MET A 200 10.05 -0.92 -3.42
C MET A 200 9.73 -2.28 -2.83
N ASN A 201 9.29 -3.18 -3.71
CA ASN A 201 9.25 -4.61 -3.48
C ASN A 201 10.35 -5.33 -4.26
N VAL A 202 10.32 -6.67 -4.23
CA VAL A 202 11.24 -7.54 -4.97
C VAL A 202 11.34 -7.21 -6.46
N GLU A 203 10.21 -6.91 -7.11
CA GLU A 203 10.18 -6.60 -8.53
C GLU A 203 10.81 -5.22 -8.80
N ASP A 204 10.49 -4.21 -7.98
CA ASP A 204 11.06 -2.86 -8.09
C ASP A 204 12.58 -2.87 -7.89
N THR A 205 13.10 -3.65 -6.93
CA THR A 205 14.55 -3.84 -6.72
C THR A 205 15.21 -4.46 -7.95
N ARG A 206 14.59 -5.47 -8.56
CA ARG A 206 15.12 -6.13 -9.78
C ARG A 206 15.09 -5.19 -10.99
N LEU A 207 14.05 -4.36 -11.10
CA LEU A 207 13.89 -3.35 -12.15
C LEU A 207 14.82 -2.16 -12.00
N GLY A 208 15.49 -1.97 -10.86
CA GLY A 208 16.36 -0.82 -10.63
C GLY A 208 15.59 0.49 -10.41
N VAL A 209 14.45 0.40 -9.72
CA VAL A 209 13.59 1.56 -9.45
C VAL A 209 14.29 2.55 -8.51
N ALA A 210 15.10 2.09 -7.56
CA ALA A 210 15.86 2.96 -6.65
C ALA A 210 16.79 3.89 -7.43
N GLU A 211 17.58 3.32 -8.34
CA GLU A 211 18.57 4.01 -9.15
C GLU A 211 17.89 5.09 -9.99
N TYR A 212 16.81 4.75 -10.69
CA TYR A 212 16.05 5.74 -11.46
C TYR A 212 15.45 6.84 -10.58
N CYS A 213 14.78 6.47 -9.48
CA CYS A 213 14.10 7.43 -8.62
C CYS A 213 15.08 8.36 -7.90
N VAL A 214 16.17 7.84 -7.35
CA VAL A 214 17.16 8.63 -6.61
C VAL A 214 18.02 9.44 -7.56
N GLU A 215 18.63 8.83 -8.58
CA GLU A 215 19.61 9.52 -9.43
C GLU A 215 18.97 10.41 -10.49
N LYS A 216 17.84 10.01 -11.09
CA LYS A 216 17.21 10.76 -12.19
C LYS A 216 16.08 11.64 -11.72
N LEU A 217 15.26 11.15 -10.79
CA LEU A 217 14.13 11.92 -10.26
C LEU A 217 14.48 12.66 -8.96
N GLY A 218 15.65 12.43 -8.35
CA GLY A 218 16.07 13.11 -7.12
C GLY A 218 15.21 12.75 -5.91
N VAL A 219 14.54 11.60 -5.90
CA VAL A 219 13.74 11.12 -4.76
C VAL A 219 14.65 10.93 -3.55
N GLU A 220 14.25 11.52 -2.42
CA GLU A 220 15.09 11.53 -1.22
C GLU A 220 14.69 10.46 -0.20
N THR A 221 13.44 9.96 -0.27
CA THR A 221 12.93 8.94 0.66
C THR A 221 12.52 7.68 -0.08
N MET A 222 13.21 6.58 0.22
CA MET A 222 12.91 5.26 -0.32
C MET A 222 12.30 4.39 0.78
N GLU A 223 11.21 3.68 0.45
CA GLU A 223 10.52 2.81 1.39
C GLU A 223 10.69 1.33 1.01
N LEU A 224 11.30 0.55 1.90
CA LEU A 224 11.32 -0.89 1.79
C LEU A 224 9.96 -1.45 2.20
N LYS A 225 9.36 -2.30 1.37
CA LYS A 225 8.08 -2.94 1.67
C LYS A 225 8.29 -4.41 1.99
N TRP A 226 8.19 -4.77 3.27
CA TRP A 226 8.13 -6.18 3.66
C TRP A 226 6.75 -6.76 3.39
N GLY A 227 5.69 -6.00 3.67
CA GLY A 227 4.31 -6.48 3.50
C GLY A 227 3.28 -5.35 3.44
N GLN A 228 2.01 -5.73 3.53
CA GLN A 228 0.87 -4.82 3.65
C GLN A 228 -0.22 -5.46 4.53
N GLY A 229 -1.06 -4.64 5.16
CA GLY A 229 -2.09 -5.14 6.09
C GLY A 229 -3.19 -5.98 5.42
N ALA A 230 -3.49 -5.71 4.14
CA ALA A 230 -4.55 -6.44 3.44
C ALA A 230 -4.20 -7.90 3.15
N LYS A 231 -2.91 -8.20 2.92
CA LYS A 231 -2.44 -9.53 2.53
C LYS A 231 -0.94 -9.68 2.77
N CYS A 232 -0.51 -10.86 3.21
CA CYS A 232 0.89 -11.20 3.42
C CYS A 232 1.59 -11.70 2.14
N ILE A 233 1.13 -11.21 0.98
CA ILE A 233 1.67 -11.54 -0.34
C ILE A 233 2.00 -10.26 -1.11
N GLY A 234 2.71 -10.40 -2.24
CA GLY A 234 3.06 -9.28 -3.11
C GLY A 234 1.85 -8.61 -3.78
N GLY A 235 2.08 -7.47 -4.41
CA GLY A 235 1.05 -6.76 -5.15
C GLY A 235 0.48 -7.59 -6.29
N GLU A 236 -0.81 -7.39 -6.57
CA GLU A 236 -1.54 -8.07 -7.64
C GLU A 236 -2.38 -7.07 -8.44
N ILE A 237 -2.50 -7.27 -9.75
CA ILE A 237 -3.48 -6.57 -10.59
C ILE A 237 -4.14 -7.56 -11.54
N LYS A 238 -5.34 -7.20 -11.99
CA LYS A 238 -5.98 -7.83 -13.14
C LYS A 238 -5.58 -7.13 -14.43
N VAL A 239 -5.40 -7.92 -15.48
CA VAL A 239 -5.02 -7.49 -16.83
C VAL A 239 -6.06 -8.06 -17.80
N ASP A 240 -6.71 -7.18 -18.55
CA ASP A 240 -7.82 -7.52 -19.45
C ASP A 240 -7.39 -7.66 -20.92
N SER A 241 -6.08 -7.63 -21.19
CA SER A 241 -5.50 -7.76 -22.53
C SER A 241 -4.42 -8.85 -22.57
N LEU A 242 -4.50 -9.71 -23.60
CA LEU A 242 -3.48 -10.72 -23.86
C LEU A 242 -2.12 -10.08 -24.20
N ASP A 243 -2.10 -9.05 -25.04
CA ASP A 243 -0.86 -8.37 -25.41
C ASP A 243 -0.18 -7.77 -24.19
N ARG A 244 -0.99 -7.17 -23.30
CA ARG A 244 -0.49 -6.61 -22.04
C ARG A 244 0.01 -7.70 -21.08
N ALA A 245 -0.67 -8.84 -21.03
CA ALA A 245 -0.24 -9.98 -20.22
C ALA A 245 1.09 -10.55 -20.70
N LEU A 246 1.27 -10.73 -22.02
CA LEU A 246 2.53 -11.15 -22.64
C LEU A 246 3.65 -10.15 -22.40
N GLU A 247 3.35 -8.85 -22.52
CA GLU A 247 4.31 -7.78 -22.25
C GLU A 247 4.81 -7.84 -20.80
N LEU A 248 3.90 -7.94 -19.82
CA LEU A 248 4.27 -8.04 -18.41
C LEU A 248 5.06 -9.32 -18.14
N GLN A 249 4.68 -10.46 -18.74
CA GLN A 249 5.46 -11.70 -18.64
C GLN A 249 6.88 -11.53 -19.21
N SER A 250 7.03 -10.87 -20.36
CA SER A 250 8.35 -10.57 -20.96
C SER A 250 9.21 -9.63 -20.11
N ARG A 251 8.57 -8.81 -19.25
CA ARG A 251 9.23 -7.99 -18.24
C ARG A 251 9.66 -8.78 -17.01
N GLY A 252 9.36 -10.08 -16.93
CA GLY A 252 9.76 -10.99 -15.85
C GLY A 252 8.73 -11.14 -14.72
N TYR A 253 7.53 -10.57 -14.90
CA TYR A 253 6.43 -10.73 -13.96
C TYR A 253 5.81 -12.12 -14.03
N LEU A 254 5.25 -12.56 -12.91
CA LEU A 254 4.44 -13.78 -12.86
C LEU A 254 3.04 -13.44 -13.36
N VAL A 255 2.62 -14.05 -14.47
CA VAL A 255 1.29 -13.85 -15.05
C VAL A 255 0.57 -15.19 -15.10
N THR A 256 -0.65 -15.23 -14.58
CA THR A 256 -1.49 -16.42 -14.54
C THR A 256 -2.90 -16.09 -15.04
N PRO A 257 -3.55 -16.95 -15.85
CA PRO A 257 -2.97 -18.13 -16.50
C PRO A 257 -1.83 -17.75 -17.46
N ASP A 258 -0.96 -18.70 -17.84
CA ASP A 258 0.22 -18.40 -18.67
C ASP A 258 -0.21 -17.81 -20.03
N PRO A 259 0.08 -16.53 -20.32
CA PRO A 259 -0.38 -15.89 -21.55
C PRO A 259 0.36 -16.40 -22.80
N SER A 260 1.49 -17.10 -22.64
CA SER A 260 2.25 -17.69 -23.75
C SER A 260 1.68 -19.05 -24.20
N ASP A 261 0.85 -19.70 -23.39
CA ASP A 261 0.24 -20.99 -23.72
C ASP A 261 -0.84 -20.82 -24.82
N PRO A 262 -0.70 -21.48 -25.99
CA PRO A 262 -1.69 -21.39 -27.06
C PRO A 262 -3.12 -21.77 -26.63
N ALA A 263 -3.28 -22.71 -25.69
CA ALA A 263 -4.58 -23.11 -25.17
C ALA A 263 -5.20 -21.98 -24.33
N VAL A 264 -4.41 -21.30 -23.51
CA VAL A 264 -4.85 -20.13 -22.73
C VAL A 264 -5.24 -18.98 -23.66
N GLN A 265 -4.45 -18.72 -24.70
CA GLN A 265 -4.78 -17.68 -25.67
C GLN A 265 -6.07 -18.00 -26.45
N ALA A 266 -6.28 -19.27 -26.85
CA ALA A 266 -7.50 -19.70 -27.49
C ALA A 266 -8.71 -19.55 -26.55
N ALA A 267 -8.57 -19.94 -25.29
CA ALA A 267 -9.60 -19.77 -24.27
C ALA A 267 -9.93 -18.30 -23.99
N PHE A 268 -8.92 -17.41 -24.01
CA PHE A 268 -9.12 -15.96 -23.89
C PHE A 268 -9.90 -15.40 -25.08
N ARG A 269 -9.49 -15.74 -26.31
CA ARG A 269 -10.20 -15.33 -27.54
C ARG A 269 -11.63 -15.88 -27.61
N ALA A 270 -11.86 -17.06 -27.06
CA ALA A 270 -13.18 -17.67 -26.93
C ALA A 270 -14.00 -17.13 -25.74
N THR A 271 -13.48 -16.15 -24.98
CA THR A 271 -14.09 -15.55 -23.78
C THR A 271 -14.32 -16.51 -22.59
N ALA A 272 -13.76 -17.71 -22.66
CA ALA A 272 -13.76 -18.67 -21.55
C ALA A 272 -12.86 -18.19 -20.41
N ILE A 273 -11.78 -17.50 -20.74
CA ILE A 273 -10.95 -16.70 -19.84
C ILE A 273 -11.18 -15.24 -20.22
N LYS A 274 -11.43 -14.36 -19.25
CA LYS A 274 -11.71 -12.95 -19.53
C LYS A 274 -10.55 -12.03 -19.16
N GLN A 275 -9.67 -12.49 -18.26
CA GLN A 275 -8.63 -11.67 -17.64
C GLN A 275 -7.46 -12.55 -17.21
N PHE A 276 -6.31 -11.93 -17.08
CA PHE A 276 -5.08 -12.45 -16.49
C PHE A 276 -4.83 -11.74 -15.15
N GLU A 277 -3.98 -12.36 -14.33
CA GLU A 277 -3.54 -11.81 -13.05
C GLU A 277 -2.03 -11.68 -13.07
N ARG A 278 -1.52 -10.51 -12.70
CA ARG A 278 -0.09 -10.29 -12.50
C ARG A 278 0.21 -10.32 -11.01
N HIS A 279 1.15 -11.18 -10.62
CA HIS A 279 1.58 -11.40 -9.25
C HIS A 279 3.01 -10.90 -9.05
N SER A 280 3.28 -10.29 -7.89
CA SER A 280 4.64 -9.95 -7.47
C SER A 280 5.21 -11.07 -6.62
N ARG A 281 6.52 -11.34 -6.74
CA ARG A 281 7.18 -12.33 -5.89
C ARG A 281 7.11 -11.97 -4.41
N LEU A 282 7.06 -13.01 -3.57
CA LEU A 282 7.15 -12.87 -2.12
C LEU A 282 8.57 -12.47 -1.73
N GLY A 283 8.70 -11.40 -0.95
CA GLY A 283 9.93 -11.04 -0.28
C GLY A 283 10.13 -11.90 0.96
N PHE A 284 11.30 -12.50 1.11
CA PHE A 284 11.73 -13.11 2.37
C PHE A 284 12.66 -12.13 3.06
N VAL A 285 12.50 -11.98 4.37
CA VAL A 285 13.27 -11.03 5.17
C VAL A 285 14.42 -11.77 5.84
N ASP A 286 15.61 -11.19 5.75
CA ASP A 286 16.81 -11.65 6.41
C ASP A 286 17.55 -10.43 7.01
N GLU A 287 18.18 -10.62 8.18
CA GLU A 287 18.72 -9.48 8.94
C GLU A 287 19.87 -8.80 8.19
N GLU A 288 20.82 -9.59 7.68
CA GLU A 288 22.00 -9.09 6.97
C GLU A 288 21.63 -8.41 5.65
N GLY A 289 20.74 -9.03 4.86
CA GLY A 289 20.22 -8.49 3.61
C GLY A 289 19.40 -7.23 3.81
N PHE A 290 18.61 -7.13 4.88
CA PHE A 290 17.92 -5.89 5.23
C PHE A 290 18.92 -4.76 5.51
N TYR A 291 19.95 -5.01 6.32
CA TYR A 291 20.98 -4.00 6.60
C TYR A 291 21.77 -3.61 5.34
N ALA A 292 22.12 -4.59 4.52
CA ALA A 292 22.82 -4.37 3.26
C ALA A 292 21.97 -3.53 2.29
N GLU A 293 20.68 -3.79 2.18
CA GLU A 293 19.78 -3.03 1.31
C GLU A 293 19.58 -1.61 1.81
N VAL A 294 19.41 -1.41 3.12
CA VAL A 294 19.35 -0.05 3.70
C VAL A 294 20.64 0.72 3.40
N GLN A 295 21.81 0.07 3.55
CA GLN A 295 23.09 0.71 3.24
C GLN A 295 23.20 1.02 1.74
N ARG A 296 22.82 0.09 0.86
CA ARG A 296 22.84 0.28 -0.59
C ARG A 296 21.99 1.48 -1.03
N LEU A 297 20.79 1.64 -0.48
CA LEU A 297 19.91 2.78 -0.78
C LEU A 297 20.54 4.12 -0.34
N ARG A 298 21.23 4.14 0.81
CA ARG A 298 21.96 5.32 1.27
C ARG A 298 23.16 5.63 0.38
N ASP A 299 23.91 4.61 -0.04
CA ASP A 299 25.06 4.74 -0.94
C ASP A 299 24.64 5.25 -2.33
N LEU A 300 23.43 4.91 -2.78
CA LEU A 300 22.80 5.49 -3.99
C LEU A 300 22.44 6.97 -3.84
N GLY A 301 22.35 7.49 -2.61
CA GLY A 301 22.03 8.89 -2.32
C GLY A 301 20.65 9.14 -1.71
N ALA A 302 19.90 8.09 -1.33
CA ALA A 302 18.67 8.29 -0.56
C ALA A 302 18.99 8.93 0.79
N LYS A 303 18.35 10.06 1.10
CA LYS A 303 18.54 10.77 2.38
C LYS A 303 17.82 10.09 3.53
N ARG A 304 16.72 9.41 3.23
CA ARG A 304 15.87 8.70 4.18
C ARG A 304 15.50 7.32 3.64
N VAL A 305 15.56 6.31 4.51
CA VAL A 305 15.09 4.95 4.22
C VAL A 305 14.04 4.56 5.24
N THR A 306 12.84 4.22 4.80
CA THR A 306 11.71 3.81 5.64
C THR A 306 11.40 2.33 5.44
N LEU A 307 10.69 1.74 6.40
CA LEU A 307 10.23 0.35 6.33
C LEU A 307 8.72 0.30 6.54
N LYS A 308 8.04 -0.38 5.63
CA LYS A 308 6.65 -0.78 5.78
C LYS A 308 6.51 -2.27 6.07
N THR A 309 5.86 -2.60 7.19
CA THR A 309 5.47 -3.97 7.52
C THR A 309 4.03 -4.26 7.11
N GLY A 310 3.66 -5.54 7.08
CA GLY A 310 2.28 -5.99 6.90
C GLY A 310 1.77 -6.75 8.12
N ALA A 311 0.67 -7.47 7.94
CA ALA A 311 0.00 -8.26 8.97
C ALA A 311 0.80 -9.54 9.34
N TYR A 312 1.96 -9.36 9.95
CA TYR A 312 2.85 -10.44 10.38
C TYR A 312 2.68 -10.79 11.87
N PRO A 313 3.05 -12.02 12.30
CA PRO A 313 3.04 -12.39 13.70
C PRO A 313 3.97 -11.52 14.58
N MET A 314 3.78 -11.63 15.89
CA MET A 314 4.53 -10.86 16.90
C MET A 314 6.06 -11.01 16.77
N ARG A 315 6.53 -12.17 16.29
CA ARG A 315 7.97 -12.42 16.08
C ARG A 315 8.54 -11.51 15.00
N GLU A 316 7.94 -11.51 13.81
CA GLU A 316 8.39 -10.70 12.68
C GLU A 316 8.18 -9.20 12.95
N LEU A 317 7.14 -8.82 13.70
CA LEU A 317 6.97 -7.44 14.19
C LEU A 317 8.11 -7.02 15.14
N ALA A 318 8.46 -7.88 16.11
CA ALA A 318 9.59 -7.60 17.01
C ALA A 318 10.92 -7.52 16.26
N MET A 319 11.12 -8.36 15.24
CA MET A 319 12.26 -8.27 14.33
C MET A 319 12.29 -6.94 13.58
N ALA A 320 11.16 -6.52 12.99
CA ALA A 320 11.06 -5.25 12.29
C ALA A 320 11.46 -4.08 13.19
N ILE A 321 10.93 -4.01 14.43
CA ILE A 321 11.27 -2.96 15.40
C ILE A 321 12.76 -2.98 15.76
N LYS A 322 13.32 -4.16 16.03
CA LYS A 322 14.74 -4.30 16.40
C LYS A 322 15.65 -3.91 15.24
N TRP A 323 15.43 -4.50 14.06
CA TRP A 323 16.27 -4.28 12.89
C TRP A 323 16.15 -2.85 12.38
N ALA A 324 14.94 -2.28 12.36
CA ALA A 324 14.70 -0.86 12.11
C ALA A 324 15.58 0.04 12.99
N SER A 325 15.58 -0.23 14.30
CA SER A 325 16.33 0.54 15.28
C SER A 325 17.84 0.41 15.05
N ASN A 326 18.34 -0.81 14.81
CA ASN A 326 19.75 -1.07 14.53
C ASN A 326 20.23 -0.41 13.23
N ALA A 327 19.41 -0.49 12.18
CA ALA A 327 19.70 0.12 10.87
C ALA A 327 19.48 1.63 10.85
N LYS A 328 18.91 2.20 11.92
CA LYS A 328 18.52 3.61 12.04
C LYS A 328 17.60 4.04 10.90
N ILE A 329 16.57 3.25 10.59
CA ILE A 329 15.59 3.64 9.57
C ILE A 329 14.83 4.89 10.02
N ASP A 330 14.40 5.69 9.05
CA ASP A 330 13.83 7.02 9.27
C ASP A 330 12.37 7.00 9.71
N LEU A 331 11.65 5.92 9.37
CA LEU A 331 10.27 5.66 9.76
C LEU A 331 9.97 4.15 9.64
N LEU A 332 9.23 3.61 10.61
CA LEU A 332 8.65 2.27 10.57
C LEU A 332 7.13 2.40 10.56
N THR A 333 6.45 1.92 9.52
CA THR A 333 4.99 1.87 9.46
C THR A 333 4.49 0.45 9.70
N ILE A 334 3.56 0.30 10.63
CA ILE A 334 2.94 -0.98 11.01
C ILE A 334 1.50 -0.99 10.51
N ASP A 335 1.25 -1.79 9.47
CA ASP A 335 -0.10 -2.08 8.93
C ASP A 335 -0.77 -3.26 9.64
#